data_AF-A0A9E2PB37-F1
#
_entry.id   AF-A0A9E2PB37-F1
#
_cell.length_a   1.000
_cell.length_b   1.000
_cell.length_c   1.000
_cell.angle_alpha   90.00
_cell.angle_beta   90.00
_cell.angle_gamma   90.00
#
_symmetry.space_group_name_H-M   'P 1'
#
loop_
_entity.id
_entity.type
_entity.pdbx_description
1 polymer ?
#
loop_
_entity_poly.entity_id
_entity_poly.type
_entity_poly.pdbx_seq_one_letter_code
_entity_poly.pdbx_strand_id
1 'polypeptide(L)'
;MDESKMEQETITQPVSPVKGLIIVVAVAVVVAIYLAITHSMGISEFWAGFLWLFYWAGVEQMSFDRIDDSIIGSTAGLLTAFLLHAFPQILGTTGLILALGLVVVLVYCLVMGWAKKLVNNATMLFLTVGTIPHLQANGDFPRMFSALIVGIIFFGGLLWLGGLVGKKHSK
;
A
#
# COMPACT_ATOMS: atom_id res chain seq x y z
N MET A 1 0.31 35.10 34.32
CA MET A 1 -0.53 34.12 33.60
C MET A 1 0.47 33.17 32.96
N ASP A 2 0.63 32.00 33.57
CA ASP A 2 1.83 31.16 33.44
C ASP A 2 1.72 30.27 32.19
N GLU A 3 2.65 30.45 31.24
CA GLU A 3 2.76 29.67 29.99
C GLU A 3 3.18 28.22 30.25
N SER A 4 3.44 27.82 31.50
CA SER A 4 3.92 26.49 31.91
C SER A 4 2.89 25.34 31.78
N LYS A 5 1.72 25.55 31.16
CA LYS A 5 0.64 24.53 31.06
C LYS A 5 0.36 23.98 29.66
N MET A 6 1.15 24.31 28.63
CA MET A 6 0.81 23.94 27.23
C MET A 6 1.60 22.80 26.58
N GLU A 7 2.44 22.06 27.32
CA GLU A 7 2.95 20.77 26.86
C GLU A 7 2.42 19.66 27.77
N GLN A 8 1.16 19.29 27.56
CA GLN A 8 0.77 17.92 27.81
C GLN A 8 1.47 17.06 26.75
N GLU A 9 2.76 16.77 26.98
CA GLU A 9 3.36 15.57 26.43
C GLU A 9 2.42 14.43 26.82
N THR A 10 1.74 13.86 25.83
CA THR A 10 1.06 12.60 26.02
C THR A 10 2.17 11.59 26.26
N ILE A 11 2.55 11.39 27.52
CA ILE A 11 3.47 10.32 27.93
C ILE A 11 2.75 9.03 27.58
N THR A 12 2.97 8.57 26.35
CA THR A 12 2.65 7.22 25.92
C THR A 12 3.53 6.33 26.78
N GLN A 13 2.93 5.75 27.82
CA GLN A 13 3.59 4.79 28.69
C GLN A 13 4.43 3.84 27.83
N PRO A 14 5.77 3.80 27.99
CA PRO A 14 6.62 3.00 27.13
C PRO A 14 6.17 1.54 27.21
N VAL A 15 5.97 0.92 26.04
CA VAL A 15 5.53 -0.48 25.96
C VAL A 15 6.56 -1.35 26.67
N SER A 16 6.15 -2.07 27.72
CA SER A 16 7.05 -2.98 28.43
C SER A 16 7.67 -4.01 27.45
N PRO A 17 8.93 -4.45 27.65
CA PRO A 17 9.59 -5.40 26.74
C PRO A 17 8.76 -6.65 26.43
N VAL A 18 8.04 -7.19 27.42
CA VAL A 18 7.16 -8.36 27.24
C VAL A 18 6.00 -8.07 26.30
N LYS A 19 5.30 -6.94 26.50
CA LYS A 19 4.22 -6.50 25.58
C LYS A 19 4.76 -6.25 24.17
N GLY A 20 5.94 -5.65 24.06
CA GLY A 20 6.62 -5.45 22.77
C GLY A 20 6.88 -6.78 22.06
N LEU A 21 7.40 -7.78 22.78
CA LEU A 21 7.65 -9.11 22.24
C LEU A 21 6.34 -9.79 21.76
N ILE A 22 5.26 -9.68 22.53
CA ILE A 22 3.95 -10.23 22.15
C ILE A 22 3.46 -9.60 20.84
N ILE A 23 3.58 -8.28 20.69
CA ILE A 23 3.19 -7.58 19.45
C ILE A 23 4.03 -8.07 18.28
N VAL A 24 5.35 -8.18 18.45
CA VAL A 24 6.25 -8.66 17.40
C VAL A 24 5.89 -10.09 16.98
N VAL A 25 5.64 -10.99 17.93
CA VAL A 25 5.24 -12.37 17.64
C VAL A 25 3.90 -12.40 16.89
N ALA A 26 2.92 -11.59 17.31
CA ALA A 26 1.63 -11.50 16.64
C ALA A 26 1.78 -11.01 15.19
N VAL A 27 2.57 -9.95 14.96
CA VAL A 27 2.87 -9.43 13.61
C VAL A 27 3.60 -10.48 12.78
N ALA A 28 4.58 -11.17 13.34
CA ALA A 28 5.33 -12.22 12.64
C ALA A 28 4.43 -13.38 12.21
N VAL A 29 3.46 -13.79 13.04
CA VAL A 29 2.46 -14.81 12.69
C VAL A 29 1.59 -14.34 11.53
N VAL A 30 1.07 -13.10 11.59
CA VAL A 30 0.24 -12.54 10.51
C VAL A 30 1.02 -12.47 9.18
N VAL A 31 2.26 -12.01 9.23
CA VAL A 31 3.18 -11.97 8.07
C VAL A 31 3.42 -13.38 7.53
N ALA A 32 3.71 -14.36 8.39
CA ALA A 32 3.96 -15.73 8.00
C ALA A 32 2.72 -16.36 7.32
N ILE A 33 1.52 -16.10 7.82
CA ILE A 33 0.27 -16.57 7.21
C ILE A 33 0.10 -15.96 5.81
N TYR A 34 0.29 -14.65 5.67
CA TYR A 34 0.19 -13.99 4.36
C TYR A 34 1.21 -14.54 3.35
N LEU A 35 2.45 -14.73 3.78
CA LEU A 35 3.50 -15.33 2.95
C LEU A 35 3.17 -16.78 2.57
N ALA A 36 2.63 -17.57 3.50
CA ALA A 36 2.22 -18.95 3.21
C ALA A 36 1.08 -18.99 2.18
N ILE A 37 0.08 -18.11 2.30
CA ILE A 37 -1.04 -18.01 1.34
C ILE A 37 -0.51 -17.64 -0.05
N THR A 38 0.23 -16.53 -0.15
CA THR A 38 0.77 -16.06 -1.44
C THR A 38 1.70 -17.09 -2.09
N HIS A 39 2.57 -17.72 -1.29
CA HIS A 39 3.44 -18.80 -1.77
C HIS A 39 2.65 -20.01 -2.28
N SER A 40 1.58 -20.43 -1.57
CA SER A 40 0.74 -21.55 -2.01
C SER A 40 0.02 -21.29 -3.35
N MET A 41 -0.17 -20.02 -3.70
CA MET A 41 -0.74 -19.57 -4.98
C MET A 41 0.33 -19.33 -6.06
N GLY A 42 1.61 -19.55 -5.76
CA GLY A 42 2.73 -19.26 -6.67
C GLY A 42 3.03 -17.78 -6.86
N ILE A 43 2.52 -16.91 -5.98
CA ILE A 43 2.71 -15.46 -6.04
C ILE A 43 4.03 -15.09 -5.34
N SER A 44 5.05 -14.74 -6.12
CA SER A 44 6.36 -14.28 -5.61
C SER A 44 6.39 -12.78 -5.28
N GLU A 45 5.49 -12.00 -5.87
CA GLU A 45 5.46 -10.53 -5.81
C GLU A 45 4.69 -10.01 -4.58
N PHE A 46 4.80 -10.70 -3.44
CA PHE A 46 4.05 -10.42 -2.20
C PHE A 46 4.24 -9.00 -1.66
N TRP A 47 5.30 -8.31 -2.10
CA TRP A 47 5.60 -6.92 -1.76
C TRP A 47 4.44 -5.99 -2.09
N ALA A 48 3.67 -6.24 -3.17
CA ALA A 48 2.61 -5.33 -3.59
C ALA A 48 1.51 -5.24 -2.54
N GLY A 49 1.08 -6.38 -1.97
CA GLY A 49 0.11 -6.40 -0.88
C GLY A 49 0.67 -5.79 0.42
N PHE A 50 1.94 -6.04 0.75
CA PHE A 50 2.58 -5.40 1.91
C PHE A 50 2.73 -3.90 1.77
N LEU A 51 3.09 -3.42 0.58
CA LEU A 51 3.24 -2.00 0.31
C LEU A 51 1.90 -1.27 0.46
N TRP A 52 0.82 -1.88 -0.02
CA TRP A 52 -0.52 -1.36 0.22
C TRP A 52 -0.86 -1.32 1.71
N LEU A 53 -0.59 -2.39 2.46
CA LEU A 53 -0.79 -2.41 3.91
C LEU A 53 0.01 -1.29 4.59
N PHE A 54 1.29 -1.12 4.26
CA PHE A 54 2.12 -0.08 4.87
C PHE A 54 1.63 1.32 4.54
N TYR A 55 1.17 1.55 3.30
CA TYR A 55 0.55 2.82 2.95
C TYR A 55 -0.74 3.05 3.73
N TRP A 56 -1.68 2.11 3.69
CA TRP A 56 -2.98 2.29 4.32
C TRP A 56 -2.85 2.36 5.85
N ALA A 57 -2.02 1.53 6.47
CA ALA A 57 -1.83 1.52 7.91
C ALA A 57 -0.94 2.66 8.42
N GLY A 58 0.16 2.96 7.71
CA GLY A 58 1.15 3.94 8.16
C GLY A 58 0.85 5.37 7.74
N VAL A 59 0.33 5.58 6.53
CA VAL A 59 0.04 6.92 5.99
C VAL A 59 -1.41 7.31 6.24
N GLU A 60 -2.35 6.42 5.92
CA GLU A 60 -3.79 6.67 6.11
C GLU A 60 -4.30 6.23 7.50
N GLN A 61 -3.40 5.83 8.41
CA GLN A 61 -3.69 5.48 9.81
C GLN A 61 -4.79 4.41 9.97
N MET A 62 -4.84 3.44 9.04
CA MET A 62 -5.88 2.40 8.98
C MET A 62 -7.31 2.96 8.87
N SER A 63 -7.47 4.17 8.30
CA SER A 63 -8.79 4.77 8.09
C SER A 63 -9.59 4.00 7.05
N PHE A 64 -10.70 3.40 7.47
CA PHE A 64 -11.63 2.71 6.57
C PHE A 64 -12.31 3.66 5.58
N ASP A 65 -12.43 4.94 5.90
CA ASP A 65 -12.98 5.95 4.97
C ASP A 65 -12.07 6.21 3.76
N ARG A 66 -10.79 5.84 3.89
CA ARG A 66 -9.74 6.06 2.89
C ARG A 66 -9.33 4.77 2.17
N ILE A 67 -9.94 3.64 2.53
CA ILE A 67 -9.57 2.34 1.98
C ILE A 67 -9.81 2.29 0.47
N ASP A 68 -10.94 2.81 0.00
CA ASP A 68 -11.29 2.85 -1.42
C ASP A 68 -10.28 3.68 -2.22
N ASP A 69 -9.94 4.88 -1.73
CA ASP A 69 -8.94 5.75 -2.35
C ASP A 69 -7.56 5.04 -2.43
N SER A 70 -7.17 4.32 -1.37
CA SER A 70 -5.91 3.57 -1.35
C SER A 70 -5.88 2.40 -2.34
N ILE A 71 -7.00 1.69 -2.49
CA ILE A 71 -7.13 0.56 -3.42
C ILE A 71 -7.11 1.06 -4.86
N ILE A 72 -7.91 2.08 -5.17
CA ILE A 72 -7.97 2.67 -6.52
C ILE A 72 -6.60 3.23 -6.88
N GLY A 73 -5.98 3.98 -5.98
CA GLY A 73 -4.67 4.58 -6.20
C GLY A 73 -3.57 3.55 -6.41
N SER A 74 -3.45 2.56 -5.52
CA SER A 74 -2.44 1.49 -5.66
C SER A 74 -2.59 0.71 -6.97
N THR A 75 -3.85 0.40 -7.35
CA THR A 75 -4.15 -0.26 -8.63
C THR A 75 -3.76 0.61 -9.82
N ALA A 76 -4.11 1.90 -9.80
CA ALA A 76 -3.78 2.85 -10.86
C ALA A 76 -2.26 3.05 -10.99
N GLY A 77 -1.54 3.12 -9.87
CA GLY A 77 -0.08 3.23 -9.85
C GLY A 77 0.60 2.00 -10.45
N LEU A 78 0.15 0.80 -10.05
CA LEU A 78 0.68 -0.46 -10.58
C LEU A 78 0.35 -0.65 -12.07
N LEU A 79 -0.86 -0.27 -12.50
CA LEU A 79 -1.24 -0.26 -13.91
C LEU A 79 -0.39 0.70 -14.72
N THR A 80 -0.13 1.89 -14.19
CA THR A 80 0.75 2.85 -14.86
C THR A 80 2.17 2.28 -14.98
N ALA A 81 2.72 1.67 -13.93
CA ALA A 81 4.01 1.01 -13.99
C ALA A 81 4.07 -0.12 -15.04
N PHE A 82 2.98 -0.90 -15.17
CA PHE A 82 2.84 -1.90 -16.23
C PHE A 82 2.83 -1.25 -17.63
N LEU A 83 2.15 -0.12 -17.81
CA LEU A 83 2.14 0.59 -19.10
C LEU A 83 3.52 1.14 -19.46
N LEU A 84 4.30 1.61 -18.47
CA LEU A 84 5.70 1.99 -18.68
C LEU A 84 6.57 0.82 -19.13
N HIS A 85 6.26 -0.39 -18.67
CA HIS A 85 6.92 -1.60 -19.12
C HIS A 85 6.49 -1.98 -20.54
N ALA A 86 5.18 -2.07 -20.76
CA ALA A 86 4.59 -2.69 -21.94
C ALA A 86 4.66 -1.80 -23.19
N PHE A 87 4.43 -0.49 -23.06
CA PHE A 87 4.37 0.40 -24.24
C PHE A 87 5.69 0.44 -25.03
N PRO A 88 6.87 0.61 -24.41
CA PRO A 88 8.13 0.58 -25.14
C PRO A 88 8.39 -0.76 -25.84
N GLN A 89 7.96 -1.87 -25.25
CA GLN A 89 8.14 -3.21 -25.84
C GLN A 89 7.31 -3.40 -27.11
N ILE A 90 6.12 -2.79 -27.17
CA ILE A 90 5.18 -2.95 -28.30
C ILE A 90 5.41 -1.88 -29.38
N LEU A 91 5.71 -0.64 -28.97
CA LEU A 91 5.72 0.54 -29.85
C LEU A 91 7.12 1.18 -30.00
N GLY A 92 8.16 0.61 -29.38
CA GLY A 92 9.51 1.15 -29.38
C GLY A 92 9.58 2.54 -28.73
N THR A 93 10.36 3.44 -29.33
CA THR A 93 10.55 4.82 -28.83
C THR A 93 9.23 5.58 -28.68
N THR A 94 8.27 5.38 -29.59
CA THR A 94 6.95 6.01 -29.49
C THR A 94 6.22 5.58 -28.23
N GLY A 95 6.31 4.30 -27.88
CA GLY A 95 5.74 3.76 -26.64
C GLY A 95 6.35 4.38 -25.39
N LEU A 96 7.68 4.58 -25.39
CA LEU A 96 8.36 5.26 -24.30
C LEU A 96 7.89 6.70 -24.13
N ILE A 97 7.75 7.46 -25.23
CA ILE A 97 7.24 8.83 -25.19
C ILE A 97 5.81 8.86 -24.64
N LEU A 98 4.93 7.97 -25.09
CA LEU A 98 3.55 7.89 -24.60
C LEU A 98 3.49 7.54 -23.10
N ALA A 99 4.31 6.59 -22.66
CA ALA A 99 4.34 6.18 -21.27
C ALA A 99 4.89 7.28 -20.35
N LEU A 100 5.95 7.99 -20.77
CA LEU A 100 6.44 9.17 -20.04
C LEU A 100 5.42 10.30 -20.03
N GLY A 101 4.75 10.55 -21.16
CA GLY A 101 3.65 11.51 -21.24
C GLY A 101 2.53 11.20 -20.25
N LEU A 102 2.16 9.92 -20.10
CA LEU A 102 1.18 9.48 -19.11
C LEU A 102 1.62 9.79 -17.67
N VAL A 103 2.88 9.55 -17.32
CA VAL A 103 3.41 9.92 -15.99
C VAL A 103 3.34 11.42 -15.75
N VAL A 104 3.75 12.22 -16.74
CA VAL A 104 3.69 13.69 -16.64
C VAL A 104 2.26 14.16 -16.42
N VAL A 105 1.29 13.59 -17.14
CA VAL A 105 -0.14 13.89 -16.96
C VAL A 105 -0.61 13.52 -15.55
N LEU A 106 -0.25 12.33 -15.05
CA LEU A 106 -0.62 11.90 -13.69
C LEU A 106 -0.03 12.82 -12.63
N VAL A 107 1.25 13.19 -12.75
CA VAL A 107 1.90 14.14 -11.82
C VAL A 107 1.22 15.50 -11.89
N TYR A 108 0.88 15.99 -13.09
CA TYR A 108 0.15 17.24 -13.25
C TYR A 108 -1.24 17.17 -12.59
N CYS A 109 -2.00 16.09 -12.80
CA CYS A 109 -3.28 15.88 -12.13
C CYS A 109 -3.15 15.85 -10.61
N LEU A 110 -2.07 15.25 -10.07
CA LEU A 110 -1.79 15.23 -8.63
C LEU A 110 -1.58 16.65 -8.09
N VAL A 111 -0.74 17.45 -8.76
CA VAL A 111 -0.45 18.84 -8.38
C VAL A 111 -1.69 19.71 -8.45
N MET A 112 -2.51 19.55 -9.49
CA MET A 112 -3.77 20.28 -9.66
C MET A 112 -4.89 19.77 -8.74
N GLY A 113 -4.69 18.66 -8.04
CA GLY A 113 -5.71 18.02 -7.21
C GLY A 113 -6.90 17.48 -8.01
N TRP A 114 -6.68 17.08 -9.26
CA TRP A 114 -7.68 16.50 -10.14
C TRP A 114 -7.79 14.99 -9.94
N ALA A 115 -8.98 14.43 -10.18
CA ALA A 115 -9.25 13.00 -10.12
C ALA A 115 -8.68 12.33 -8.84
N LYS A 116 -8.84 12.97 -7.67
CA LYS A 116 -8.19 12.60 -6.38
C LYS A 116 -8.37 11.13 -5.95
N LYS A 117 -9.39 10.45 -6.45
CA LYS A 117 -9.57 9.00 -6.23
C LYS A 117 -8.56 8.15 -7.01
N LEU A 118 -8.29 8.54 -8.27
CA LEU A 118 -7.38 7.85 -9.19
C LEU A 118 -5.94 8.33 -9.06
N VAL A 119 -5.74 9.61 -8.74
CA VAL A 119 -4.42 10.25 -8.68
C VAL A 119 -4.18 10.74 -7.27
N ASN A 120 -3.51 9.91 -6.47
CA ASN A 120 -3.23 10.17 -5.06
C ASN A 120 -1.86 9.62 -4.65
N ASN A 121 -1.52 9.73 -3.37
CA ASN A 121 -0.24 9.29 -2.84
C ASN A 121 -0.02 7.78 -3.01
N ALA A 122 -1.07 6.95 -2.91
CA ALA A 122 -0.96 5.51 -3.19
C ALA A 122 -0.58 5.25 -4.66
N THR A 123 -1.15 6.04 -5.59
CA THR A 123 -0.82 5.98 -7.02
C THR A 123 0.65 6.25 -7.24
N MET A 124 1.15 7.33 -6.66
CA MET A 124 2.55 7.72 -6.80
C MET A 124 3.50 6.71 -6.14
N LEU A 125 3.12 6.16 -4.99
CA LEU A 125 3.91 5.15 -4.31
C LEU A 125 4.05 3.87 -5.16
N PHE A 126 2.93 3.35 -5.67
CA PHE A 126 2.95 2.13 -6.50
C PHE A 126 3.61 2.35 -7.85
N LEU A 127 3.42 3.53 -8.47
CA LEU A 127 4.15 3.90 -9.68
C LEU A 127 5.67 3.94 -9.41
N THR A 128 6.10 4.56 -8.31
CA THR A 128 7.51 4.68 -7.94
C THR A 128 8.15 3.31 -7.70
N VAL A 129 7.51 2.46 -6.90
CA VAL A 129 8.04 1.11 -6.63
C VAL A 129 7.96 0.25 -7.89
N GLY A 130 6.83 0.23 -8.59
CA GLY A 130 6.64 -0.57 -9.80
C GLY A 130 7.57 -0.20 -10.96
N THR A 131 8.17 0.99 -10.94
CA THR A 131 9.15 1.44 -11.96
C THR A 131 10.61 1.20 -11.57
N ILE A 132 10.87 0.58 -10.41
CA ILE A 132 12.22 0.14 -10.04
C ILE A 132 12.78 -0.76 -11.15
N PRO A 133 14.00 -0.50 -11.67
CA PRO A 133 14.55 -1.25 -12.80
C PRO A 133 14.56 -2.77 -12.60
N HIS A 134 14.81 -3.23 -11.37
CA HIS A 134 14.79 -4.66 -11.04
C HIS A 134 13.40 -5.30 -11.25
N LEU A 135 12.33 -4.60 -10.84
CA LEU A 135 10.94 -5.04 -11.04
C LEU A 135 10.52 -4.88 -12.50
N GLN A 136 11.00 -3.86 -13.19
CA GLN A 136 10.73 -3.69 -14.63
C GLN A 136 11.43 -4.75 -15.48
N ALA A 137 12.61 -5.23 -15.07
CA ALA A 137 13.37 -6.22 -15.83
C ALA A 137 12.92 -7.66 -15.56
N ASN A 138 12.51 -7.97 -14.33
CA ASN A 138 12.24 -9.35 -13.89
C ASN A 138 10.81 -9.56 -13.37
N GLY A 139 10.00 -8.50 -13.33
CA GLY A 139 8.72 -8.53 -12.66
C GLY A 139 7.63 -9.23 -13.44
N ASP A 140 6.92 -10.10 -12.74
CA ASP A 140 5.66 -10.69 -13.22
C ASP A 140 4.49 -9.79 -12.80
N PHE A 141 4.13 -8.82 -13.66
CA PHE A 141 3.02 -7.89 -13.39
C PHE A 141 1.70 -8.58 -13.04
N PRO A 142 1.26 -9.65 -13.76
CA PRO A 142 0.10 -10.45 -13.32
C PRO A 142 0.19 -10.94 -11.87
N ARG A 143 1.36 -11.42 -11.43
CA ARG A 143 1.56 -11.81 -10.03
C ARG A 143 1.60 -10.61 -9.08
N MET A 144 2.11 -9.45 -9.50
CA MET A 144 2.03 -8.21 -8.70
C MET A 144 0.59 -7.78 -8.45
N PHE A 145 -0.26 -7.79 -9.49
CA PHE A 145 -1.68 -7.50 -9.34
C PHE A 145 -2.39 -8.52 -8.44
N SER A 146 -2.06 -9.81 -8.62
CA SER A 146 -2.60 -10.87 -7.77
C SER A 146 -2.18 -10.69 -6.31
N ALA A 147 -0.92 -10.34 -6.06
CA ALA A 147 -0.40 -10.03 -4.72
C ALA A 147 -1.10 -8.83 -4.09
N LEU A 148 -1.34 -7.77 -4.85
CA LEU A 148 -2.08 -6.60 -4.38
C LEU A 148 -3.50 -6.99 -3.96
N ILE A 149 -4.22 -7.75 -4.79
CA ILE A 149 -5.59 -8.22 -4.50
C ILE A 149 -5.60 -9.10 -3.23
N VAL A 150 -4.70 -10.09 -3.15
CA VAL A 150 -4.59 -10.98 -1.99
C VAL A 150 -4.25 -10.19 -0.74
N GLY A 151 -3.34 -9.21 -0.82
CA GLY A 151 -3.01 -8.32 0.29
C GLY A 151 -4.19 -7.48 0.78
N ILE A 152 -4.93 -6.86 -0.13
CA ILE A 152 -6.14 -6.09 0.18
C ILE A 152 -7.16 -6.96 0.91
N ILE A 153 -7.45 -8.14 0.37
CA ILE A 153 -8.43 -9.07 0.96
C ILE A 153 -7.96 -9.56 2.32
N PHE A 154 -6.70 -10.02 2.42
CA PHE A 154 -6.17 -10.62 3.63
C PHE A 154 -6.07 -9.59 4.77
N PHE A 155 -5.38 -8.48 4.55
CA PHE A 155 -5.15 -7.49 5.60
C PHE A 155 -6.38 -6.63 5.88
N GLY A 156 -7.13 -6.23 4.84
CA GLY A 156 -8.40 -5.53 5.00
C GLY A 156 -9.41 -6.38 5.76
N GLY A 157 -9.51 -7.67 5.42
CA GLY A 157 -10.38 -8.64 6.11
C GLY A 157 -9.95 -8.88 7.56
N LEU A 158 -8.65 -9.06 7.82
CA LEU A 158 -8.12 -9.27 9.16
C LEU A 158 -8.45 -8.09 10.10
N LEU A 159 -8.26 -6.87 9.64
CA LEU A 159 -8.53 -5.66 10.44
C LEU A 159 -10.03 -5.41 10.61
N TRP A 160 -10.84 -5.72 9.60
CA TRP A 160 -12.30 -5.69 9.74
C TRP A 160 -12.80 -6.67 10.81
N LEU A 161 -12.29 -7.91 10.80
CA LEU A 161 -12.60 -8.91 11.83
C LEU A 161 -12.14 -8.46 13.23
N GLY A 162 -10.94 -7.90 13.35
CA GLY A 162 -10.44 -7.33 14.60
C GLY A 162 -11.35 -6.22 15.15
N GLY A 163 -11.83 -5.33 14.30
CA GLY A 163 -12.78 -4.27 14.66
C GLY A 163 -14.12 -4.79 15.18
N LEU A 164 -14.63 -5.90 14.63
CA LEU A 164 -15.87 -6.54 15.11
C LEU A 164 -15.70 -7.15 16.51
N VAL A 165 -14.56 -7.80 16.77
CA VAL A 165 -14.27 -8.39 18.08
C VAL A 165 -14.10 -7.30 19.15
N GLY A 166 -13.44 -6.20 18.82
CA GLY A 166 -13.28 -5.04 19.71
C GLY A 166 -14.61 -4.40 20.10
N LYS A 167 -15.54 -4.24 19.16
CA LYS A 167 -16.91 -3.74 19.45
C LYS A 167 -17.72 -4.67 20.36
N LYS A 168 -17.51 -5.99 20.27
CA LYS A 168 -18.23 -6.99 21.06
C LYS A 168 -17.81 -7.01 22.54
N HIS A 169 -16.56 -6.66 22.85
CA HIS A 169 -16.05 -6.59 24.22
C HIS A 169 -16.32 -5.25 24.93
N SER A 170 -16.87 -4.24 24.23
CA SER A 170 -17.21 -2.92 24.79
C SER A 170 -18.71 -2.76 25.13
N LYS A 171 -19.49 -3.85 25.07
CA LYS A 171 -20.86 -3.93 25.60
C LYS A 171 -20.88 -4.89 26.78
#